data_AF-A0A3A4TF77-F1
#
_entry.id   AF-A0A3A4TF77-F1
#
_cell.length_a   1.000
_cell.length_b   1.000
_cell.length_c   1.000
_cell.angle_alpha   90.00
_cell.angle_beta   90.00
_cell.angle_gamma   90.00
#
_symmetry.space_group_name_H-M   'P 1'
#
loop_
_entity.id
_entity.type
_entity.pdbx_description
1 polymer ?
#
loop_
_entity_poly.entity_id
_entity_poly.type
_entity_poly.pdbx_seq_one_letter_code
_entity_poly.pdbx_strand_id
1 'polypeptide(L)'
;MSRPASGKEVLESARRSLLKARTVSELRQAQAVFLPLEFGLSMDQVAASIGVSKGWACQLRRQFIRSGGTSIEKKGKRGGRRRENMSR
;
A
#
# COMPACT_ATOMS: atom_id res chain seq x y z
N MET A 1 10.03 20.89 5.19
CA MET A 1 8.73 21.00 5.90
C MET A 1 8.16 19.60 6.13
N SER A 2 8.11 19.17 7.39
CA SER A 2 7.51 17.88 7.77
C SER A 2 5.99 18.01 7.74
N ARG A 3 5.34 17.34 6.79
CA ARG A 3 3.88 17.24 6.78
C ARG A 3 3.48 16.15 7.78
N PRO A 4 2.55 16.41 8.72
CA PRO A 4 2.08 15.37 9.61
C PRO A 4 1.52 14.20 8.80
N ALA A 5 1.80 12.98 9.25
CA ALA A 5 1.37 11.77 8.56
C ALA A 5 -0.17 11.71 8.57
N SER A 6 -0.78 11.96 7.42
CA SER A 6 -2.23 11.83 7.22
C SER A 6 -2.67 10.35 7.23
N GLY A 7 -3.93 10.07 7.58
CA GLY A 7 -4.48 8.71 7.58
C GLY A 7 -4.51 8.01 8.95
N LYS A 8 -4.55 8.77 10.06
CA LYS A 8 -4.84 8.19 11.38
C LYS A 8 -6.17 7.41 11.42
N GLU A 9 -7.14 7.84 10.63
CA GLU A 9 -8.45 7.19 10.47
C GLU A 9 -8.34 5.72 10.00
N VAL A 10 -7.32 5.39 9.21
CA VAL A 10 -7.09 4.04 8.69
C VAL A 10 -6.10 3.22 9.52
N LEU A 11 -5.64 3.74 10.68
CA LEU A 11 -4.66 3.06 11.53
C LEU A 11 -5.22 1.72 12.06
N GLU A 12 -6.43 1.75 12.62
CA GLU A 12 -7.10 0.54 13.12
C GLU A 12 -7.36 -0.46 11.98
N SER A 13 -7.70 0.04 10.79
CA SER A 13 -7.85 -0.83 9.62
C SER A 13 -6.52 -1.46 9.18
N ALA A 14 -5.42 -0.71 9.25
CA ALA A 14 -4.08 -1.22 8.97
C ALA A 14 -3.69 -2.31 9.98
N ARG A 15 -3.94 -2.10 11.27
CA ARG A 15 -3.71 -3.10 12.32
C ARG A 15 -4.51 -4.38 12.07
N ARG A 16 -5.80 -4.26 11.76
CA ARG A 16 -6.66 -5.41 11.40
C ARG A 16 -6.17 -6.12 10.13
N SER A 17 -5.72 -5.35 9.13
CA SER A 17 -5.21 -5.88 7.87
C SER A 17 -3.90 -6.65 8.07
N LEU A 18 -3.02 -6.23 8.99
CA LEU A 18 -1.82 -6.98 9.35
C LEU A 18 -2.14 -8.36 9.90
N LEU A 19 -3.12 -8.45 10.79
CA LEU A 19 -3.54 -9.72 11.40
C LEU A 19 -4.25 -10.66 10.41
N LYS A 20 -4.93 -10.09 9.40
CA LYS A 20 -5.70 -10.85 8.40
C LYS A 20 -4.94 -11.12 7.10
N ALA A 21 -3.77 -10.50 6.90
CA ALA A 21 -3.04 -10.58 5.65
C ALA A 21 -2.70 -12.04 5.31
N ARG A 22 -3.07 -12.48 4.10
CA ARG A 22 -2.74 -13.81 3.58
C ARG A 22 -1.62 -13.75 2.55
N THR A 23 -1.43 -12.59 1.91
CA THR A 23 -0.41 -12.39 0.90
C THR A 23 0.68 -11.42 1.36
N VAL A 24 1.90 -11.61 0.83
CA VAL A 24 3.02 -10.69 1.09
C VAL A 24 2.69 -9.27 0.64
N SER A 25 1.92 -9.12 -0.44
CA SER A 25 1.45 -7.82 -0.91
C SER A 25 0.53 -7.12 0.10
N GLU A 26 -0.44 -7.82 0.66
CA GLU A 26 -1.34 -7.28 1.68
C GLU A 26 -0.57 -6.87 2.93
N LEU A 27 0.34 -7.74 3.39
CA LEU A 27 1.16 -7.50 4.57
C LEU A 27 2.03 -6.25 4.37
N ARG A 28 2.75 -6.14 3.25
CA ARG A 28 3.56 -4.96 2.94
C ARG A 28 2.72 -3.69 2.82
N GLN A 29 1.51 -3.79 2.27
CA GLN A 29 0.61 -2.65 2.13
C GLN A 29 0.14 -2.13 3.49
N ALA A 30 -0.26 -3.02 4.39
CA ALA A 30 -0.67 -2.67 5.74
C ALA A 30 0.51 -2.13 6.58
N GLN A 31 1.70 -2.74 6.47
CA GLN A 31 2.91 -2.29 7.14
C GLN A 31 3.33 -0.87 6.70
N ALA A 32 3.18 -0.54 5.41
CA ALA A 32 3.50 0.78 4.87
C ALA A 32 2.67 1.92 5.49
N VAL A 33 1.55 1.61 6.14
CA VAL A 33 0.66 2.56 6.82
C VAL A 33 0.84 2.48 8.33
N PHE A 34 0.86 1.25 8.87
CA PHE A 34 0.94 1.01 10.31
C PHE A 34 2.27 1.49 10.90
N LEU A 35 3.41 1.09 10.32
CA LEU A 35 4.74 1.37 10.85
C LEU A 35 5.04 2.87 11.04
N PRO A 36 4.80 3.76 10.05
CA PRO A 36 5.06 5.18 10.23
C PRO A 36 4.09 5.87 11.19
N LEU A 37 2.87 5.35 11.36
CA LEU A 37 1.84 5.97 12.22
C LEU A 37 1.96 5.53 13.69
N GLU A 38 2.24 4.25 13.95
CA GLU A 38 2.37 3.70 15.30
C GLU A 38 3.74 4.01 15.90
N PHE A 39 4.81 3.85 15.11
CA PHE A 39 6.19 3.93 15.59
C PHE A 39 6.94 5.19 15.13
N GLY A 40 6.27 6.09 14.40
CA GLY A 40 6.89 7.34 13.93
C GLY A 40 8.03 7.16 12.93
N LEU A 41 8.12 5.99 12.28
CA LEU A 41 9.18 5.70 11.31
C LEU A 41 9.11 6.60 10.09
N SER A 42 10.28 7.00 9.59
CA SER A 42 10.39 7.65 8.28
C SER A 42 10.08 6.67 7.15
N MET A 43 9.65 7.18 5.99
CA MET A 43 9.36 6.30 4.85
C MET A 43 10.59 5.55 4.32
N ASP A 44 11.80 6.08 4.53
CA ASP A 44 13.04 5.39 4.18
C ASP A 44 13.26 4.16 5.07
N GLN A 45 13.05 4.32 6.37
CA GLN A 45 13.10 3.20 7.33
C GLN A 45 12.02 2.17 7.05
N VAL A 46 10.78 2.61 6.80
CA VAL A 46 9.66 1.71 6.46
C VAL A 46 9.99 0.90 5.21
N ALA A 47 10.51 1.54 4.16
CA ALA A 47 10.88 0.89 2.92
C ALA A 47 11.96 -0.18 3.12
N ALA A 48 12.97 0.11 3.94
CA ALA A 48 14.00 -0.85 4.33
C ALA A 48 13.40 -2.05 5.10
N SER A 49 12.53 -1.80 6.09
CA SER A 49 11.92 -2.86 6.91
C SER A 49 11.03 -3.81 6.11
N ILE A 50 10.30 -3.32 5.11
CA ILE A 50 9.41 -4.15 4.27
C ILE A 50 10.10 -4.72 3.01
N GLY A 51 11.34 -4.30 2.74
CA GLY A 51 12.15 -4.74 1.61
C GLY A 51 11.69 -4.24 0.24
N VAL A 52 11.30 -2.97 0.14
CA VAL A 52 10.90 -2.34 -1.14
C VAL A 52 11.52 -0.96 -1.31
N SER A 53 11.44 -0.36 -2.50
CA SER A 53 11.92 1.00 -2.71
C SER A 53 11.03 2.04 -2.00
N LYS A 54 11.60 3.19 -1.61
CA LYS A 54 10.87 4.31 -0.99
C LYS A 54 9.64 4.71 -1.81
N GLY A 55 9.80 4.84 -3.13
CA GLY A 55 8.70 5.19 -4.03
C GLY A 55 7.57 4.17 -4.00
N TRP A 56 7.92 2.88 -3.94
CA TRP A 56 6.95 1.80 -3.85
C TRP A 56 6.22 1.77 -2.50
N ALA A 57 6.94 1.98 -1.39
CA ALA A 57 6.34 2.08 -0.06
C ALA A 57 5.34 3.26 0.01
N CYS A 58 5.72 4.42 -0.53
CA CYS A 58 4.82 5.57 -0.65
C CYS A 58 3.59 5.27 -1.53
N GLN A 59 3.73 4.46 -2.57
CA GLN A 59 2.61 4.04 -3.42
C GLN A 59 1.67 3.09 -2.67
N LEU A 60 2.20 2.08 -1.98
CA LEU A 60 1.42 1.14 -1.17
C LEU A 60 0.59 1.88 -0.11
N ARG A 61 1.24 2.79 0.64
CA ARG A 61 0.58 3.64 1.63
C ARG A 61 -0.56 4.47 1.03
N ARG A 62 -0.31 5.13 -0.10
CA ARG A 62 -1.34 5.92 -0.80
C ARG A 62 -2.50 5.07 -1.31
N GLN A 63 -2.22 3.88 -1.82
CA GLN A 63 -3.26 2.97 -2.29
C GLN A 63 -4.16 2.53 -1.12
N PHE A 64 -3.57 2.15 0.01
CA PHE A 64 -4.32 1.72 1.19
C PHE A 64 -5.21 2.83 1.77
N ILE A 65 -4.69 4.06 1.85
CA ILE A 65 -5.49 5.21 2.30
C ILE A 65 -6.64 5.47 1.32
N ARG A 66 -6.39 5.40 0.00
CA ARG A 66 -7.42 5.63 -1.02
C ARG A 66 -8.51 4.57 -1.03
N SER A 67 -8.21 3.33 -0.64
CA SER A 67 -9.21 2.26 -0.51
C SER A 67 -9.94 2.25 0.83
N GLY A 68 -9.84 3.33 1.62
CA GLY A 68 -10.52 3.41 2.91
C GLY A 68 -9.98 2.41 3.93
N GLY A 69 -8.71 2.00 3.80
CA GLY A 69 -8.08 1.07 4.73
C GLY A 69 -8.27 -0.41 4.39
N THR A 70 -8.71 -0.73 3.17
CA THR A 70 -8.75 -2.12 2.69
C THR A 70 -7.50 -2.42 1.84
N SER A 71 -6.84 -3.54 2.09
CA SER A 71 -5.75 -3.99 1.22
C SER A 71 -6.31 -4.25 -0.17
N ILE A 72 -5.70 -3.64 -1.18
CA ILE A 72 -6.13 -3.78 -2.56
C ILE A 72 -5.28 -4.88 -3.16
N GLU A 73 -5.88 -6.02 -3.51
CA GLU A 73 -5.20 -6.94 -4.43
C GLU A 73 -4.82 -6.18 -5.71
N LYS A 74 -3.63 -6.47 -6.25
CA LYS A 74 -3.12 -5.80 -7.45
C LYS A 74 -4.25 -5.73 -8.48
N LYS A 75 -4.73 -4.50 -8.77
CA LYS A 75 -5.77 -4.27 -9.78
C LYS A 75 -5.44 -5.13 -11.00
N GLY A 76 -6.40 -5.94 -11.44
CA GLY A 76 -6.27 -6.74 -12.64
C GLY A 76 -5.72 -5.89 -13.79
N LYS A 77 -4.90 -6.49 -14.66
CA LYS A 77 -4.26 -5.79 -15.79
C LYS A 77 -5.30 -4.89 -16.45
N ARG A 78 -5.04 -3.57 -16.48
CA ARG A 78 -5.87 -2.63 -17.23
C ARG A 78 -6.01 -3.17 -18.65
N GLY A 79 -7.23 -3.62 -18.99
CA GLY A 79 -7.51 -4.18 -20.31
C GLY A 79 -7.30 -3.11 -21.37
N GLY A 80 -6.41 -3.38 -22.32
CA GLY A 80 -6.41 -2.69 -23.61
C GLY A 80 -7.19 -3.52 -24.63
N ARG A 81 -7.58 -2.90 -25.75
CA ARG A 81 -8.09 -3.62 -26.94
C ARG A 81 -7.02 -4.62 -27.37
N ARG A 82 -7.17 -5.89 -26.97
CA ARG A 82 -6.21 -6.95 -27.29
C ARG A 82 -6.36 -7.28 -28.76
N ARG A 83 -5.70 -6.51 -29.62
CA ARG A 83 -5.49 -6.87 -31.03
C ARG A 83 -6.78 -7.12 -31.84
N GLU A 84 -7.95 -6.64 -31.39
CA GLU A 84 -9.22 -6.76 -32.12
C GLU A 84 -9.12 -6.16 -33.54
N ASN A 85 -8.24 -5.16 -33.73
CA ASN A 85 -7.97 -4.55 -35.03
C ASN A 85 -6.79 -5.20 -35.79
N MET A 86 -6.20 -6.29 -35.28
CA MET A 86 -5.03 -6.96 -35.86
C MET A 86 -5.27 -8.44 -36.20
N SER A 87 -6.47 -8.98 -35.97
CA SER A 87 -6.92 -10.23 -36.59
C SER A 87 -7.61 -9.89 -37.91
N ARG A 88 -6.90 -10.08 -39.02
CA ARG A 88 -7.44 -10.01 -40.37
C ARG A 88 -7.84 -11.40 -40.83
#